data_AF-A0A4W4HHI2-F1
#
_entry.id   AF-A0A4W4HHI2-F1
#
_cell.length_a   1.000
_cell.length_b   1.000
_cell.length_c   1.000
_cell.angle_alpha   90.00
_cell.angle_beta   90.00
_cell.angle_gamma   90.00
#
_symmetry.space_group_name_H-M   'P 1'
#
loop_
_entity.id
_entity.type
_entity.pdbx_description
1 polymer ?
#
loop_
_entity_poly.entity_id
_entity_poly.type
_entity_poly.pdbx_seq_one_letter_code
_entity_poly.pdbx_strand_id
1 'polypeptide(L)'
;MKRLINHRHHPVCSSIMCLSRVAGLPAGEPRPLAGRTTGVRCLITTPDVFGADTESCKGFVVQWEQYFGYQPLLPDHTKVAFVISRLTGSARAWGAYLVVNSSPLLNDYPGAHRRIFEWTESRTTG
;
A
#
# COMPACT_ATOMS: atom_id res chain seq x y z
N MET A 1 25.55 -20.38 -32.37
CA MET A 1 24.07 -20.36 -32.41
C MET A 1 23.57 -19.35 -31.37
N LYS A 2 23.06 -18.20 -31.81
CA LYS A 2 22.62 -17.12 -30.91
C LYS A 2 21.13 -17.31 -30.63
N ARG A 3 20.75 -17.64 -29.37
CA ARG A 3 19.35 -17.74 -28.96
C ARG A 3 18.79 -16.32 -28.84
N LEU A 4 17.81 -15.98 -29.69
CA LEU A 4 17.04 -14.75 -29.56
C LEU A 4 16.21 -14.81 -28.27
N ILE A 5 16.48 -13.89 -27.36
CA ILE A 5 15.63 -13.66 -26.18
C ILE A 5 14.43 -12.86 -26.68
N ASN A 6 13.27 -13.52 -26.67
CA ASN A 6 11.98 -12.92 -26.97
C ASN A 6 11.63 -11.95 -25.83
N HIS A 7 11.82 -10.65 -26.07
CA HIS A 7 11.37 -9.59 -25.19
C HIS A 7 9.83 -9.53 -25.20
N ARG A 8 9.19 -10.36 -24.37
CA ARG A 8 7.78 -10.16 -24.02
C ARG A 8 7.71 -8.96 -23.06
N HIS A 9 7.13 -7.87 -23.56
CA HIS A 9 6.61 -6.78 -22.75
C HIS A 9 5.72 -7.33 -21.63
N HIS A 10 6.12 -7.12 -20.38
CA HIS A 10 5.32 -7.46 -19.20
C HIS A 10 4.39 -6.27 -18.88
N PRO A 11 3.07 -6.43 -18.75
CA PRO A 11 2.10 -5.33 -18.69
C PRO A 11 1.99 -4.66 -17.30
N VAL A 12 2.89 -4.97 -16.35
CA VAL A 12 2.75 -4.54 -14.95
C VAL A 12 3.12 -3.05 -14.75
N CYS A 13 3.71 -2.40 -15.76
CA CYS A 13 4.17 -1.02 -15.66
C CYS A 13 3.09 0.05 -15.96
N SER A 14 1.89 -0.32 -16.45
CA SER A 14 0.88 0.69 -16.82
C SER A 14 0.00 1.18 -15.67
N SER A 15 -0.13 0.43 -14.57
CA SER A 15 -1.14 0.76 -13.55
C SER A 15 -0.67 1.68 -12.42
N ILE A 16 0.64 1.96 -12.29
CA ILE A 16 1.19 2.75 -11.17
C ILE A 16 1.31 4.26 -11.48
N MET A 17 0.99 4.70 -12.71
CA MET A 17 1.09 6.11 -13.14
C MET A 17 -0.22 6.91 -13.09
N CYS A 18 -1.18 6.56 -12.23
CA CYS A 18 -2.48 7.28 -12.15
C CYS A 18 -2.77 8.01 -10.83
N LEU A 19 -1.76 8.44 -10.07
CA LEU A 19 -2.00 9.17 -8.81
C LEU A 19 -1.65 10.67 -8.81
N SER A 20 -1.55 11.34 -9.95
CA SER A 20 -1.30 12.80 -9.94
C SER A 20 -1.88 13.55 -11.14
N ARG A 21 -3.17 13.92 -11.04
CA ARG A 21 -3.68 15.25 -11.45
C ARG A 21 -5.15 15.39 -11.08
N VAL A 22 -5.42 15.99 -9.92
CA VAL A 22 -6.66 16.75 -9.73
C VAL A 22 -6.25 18.20 -9.54
N ALA A 23 -6.15 18.92 -10.65
CA ALA A 23 -6.07 20.37 -10.66
C ALA A 23 -6.91 20.87 -11.83
N GLY A 24 -8.06 21.46 -11.50
CA GLY A 24 -8.85 22.31 -12.40
C GLY A 24 -10.10 21.66 -12.98
N LEU A 25 -11.25 21.88 -12.33
CA LEU A 25 -12.58 21.93 -12.98
C LEU A 25 -13.39 23.04 -12.27
N PRO A 26 -14.07 23.94 -13.02
CA PRO A 26 -14.72 25.12 -12.45
C PRO A 26 -16.02 24.76 -11.72
N ALA A 27 -16.35 25.60 -10.74
CA ALA A 27 -17.50 25.48 -9.86
C ALA A 27 -18.83 25.37 -10.64
N GLY A 28 -19.39 24.17 -10.66
CA GLY A 28 -20.79 23.92 -10.99
C GLY A 28 -21.50 23.38 -9.75
N GLU A 29 -22.59 24.04 -9.37
CA GLU A 29 -23.42 23.78 -8.18
C GLU A 29 -23.76 22.30 -7.92
N PRO A 30 -23.83 21.86 -6.64
CA PRO A 30 -24.23 20.51 -6.30
C PRO A 30 -25.77 20.35 -6.27
N ARG A 31 -26.32 19.56 -7.20
CA ARG A 31 -27.68 19.01 -7.05
C ARG A 31 -27.70 17.94 -5.96
N PRO A 32 -28.62 17.97 -4.97
CA PRO A 32 -28.70 16.93 -3.96
C PRO A 32 -29.41 15.70 -4.54
N LEU A 33 -28.65 14.66 -4.89
CA LEU A 33 -29.22 13.33 -5.09
C LEU A 33 -29.46 12.70 -3.72
N ALA A 34 -30.74 12.60 -3.37
CA ALA A 34 -31.22 11.86 -2.21
C ALA A 34 -30.82 10.38 -2.34
N GLY A 35 -29.85 9.99 -1.52
CA GLY A 35 -29.29 8.64 -1.46
C GLY A 35 -28.07 8.61 -0.55
N ARG A 36 -28.12 9.37 0.55
CA ARG A 36 -27.04 9.37 1.55
C ARG A 36 -27.28 8.14 2.42
N THR A 37 -26.70 7.01 2.03
CA THR A 37 -26.28 6.05 3.05
C THR A 37 -25.42 6.86 4.01
N THR A 38 -25.91 7.07 5.23
CA THR A 38 -25.09 7.49 6.35
C THR A 38 -24.16 6.33 6.68
N GLY A 39 -23.23 6.05 5.76
CA GLY A 39 -22.05 5.28 6.08
C GLY A 39 -21.36 6.07 7.17
N VAL A 40 -21.29 5.49 8.35
CA VAL A 40 -20.38 5.95 9.40
C VAL A 40 -19.06 6.18 8.69
N ARG A 41 -18.68 7.46 8.51
CA ARG A 41 -17.33 7.79 8.06
C ARG A 41 -16.47 7.35 9.22
N CYS A 42 -16.01 6.10 9.15
CA CYS A 42 -15.13 5.56 10.15
C CYS A 42 -13.94 6.50 10.16
N LEU A 43 -13.79 7.26 11.25
CA LEU A 43 -12.71 8.24 11.44
C LEU A 43 -11.39 7.51 11.70
N ILE A 44 -11.12 6.45 10.94
CA ILE A 44 -9.86 5.75 11.04
C ILE A 44 -8.90 6.58 10.23
N THR A 45 -7.96 7.17 10.93
CA THR A 45 -6.86 7.88 10.32
C THR A 45 -6.11 6.91 9.41
N THR A 46 -5.90 7.33 8.17
CA THR A 46 -4.97 6.67 7.26
C THR A 46 -3.64 6.45 7.99
N PRO A 47 -3.07 5.22 8.00
CA PRO A 47 -1.80 4.95 8.66
C PRO A 47 -0.73 5.95 8.21
N ASP A 48 0.16 6.35 9.12
CA ASP A 48 1.20 7.31 8.81
C ASP A 48 2.23 6.72 7.82
N VAL A 49 3.15 7.53 7.32
CA VAL A 49 4.27 7.04 6.52
C VAL A 49 5.30 6.35 7.40
N PHE A 50 5.90 5.26 6.91
CA PHE A 50 6.86 4.46 7.67
C PHE A 50 8.23 4.39 7.00
N GLY A 51 9.26 4.85 7.72
CA GLY A 51 10.62 5.03 7.21
C GLY A 51 11.60 3.91 7.52
N ALA A 52 11.19 2.88 8.27
CA ALA A 52 12.03 1.84 8.90
C ALA A 52 12.60 2.18 10.28
N ASP A 53 12.13 3.24 10.94
CA ASP A 53 12.55 3.55 12.29
C ASP A 53 11.85 2.64 13.30
N THR A 54 12.61 2.16 14.28
CA THR A 54 12.19 1.12 15.21
C THR A 54 11.18 1.63 16.23
N GLU A 55 11.24 2.93 16.54
CA GLU A 55 10.32 3.63 17.43
C GLU A 55 8.92 3.75 16.82
N SER A 56 8.78 4.07 15.52
CA SER A 56 7.45 4.17 14.88
C SER A 56 6.89 2.85 14.37
N CYS A 57 7.70 1.79 14.24
CA CYS A 57 7.24 0.53 13.65
C CYS A 57 5.99 -0.04 14.35
N LYS A 58 6.01 -0.14 15.68
CA LYS A 58 4.87 -0.68 16.43
C LYS A 58 3.62 0.17 16.22
N GLY A 59 3.77 1.50 16.21
CA GLY A 59 2.68 2.43 15.92
C GLY A 59 2.11 2.25 14.51
N PHE A 60 2.98 2.12 13.52
CA PHE A 60 2.60 1.88 12.12
C PHE A 60 1.85 0.55 11.95
N VAL A 61 2.35 -0.53 12.55
CA VAL A 61 1.73 -1.86 12.54
C VAL A 61 0.33 -1.83 13.17
N VAL A 62 0.17 -1.21 14.33
CA VAL A 62 -1.14 -1.05 14.99
C VAL A 62 -2.12 -0.25 14.12
N GLN A 63 -1.65 0.86 13.52
CA GLN A 63 -2.48 1.65 12.59
C GLN A 63 -2.88 0.84 11.36
N TRP A 64 -1.96 0.02 10.84
CA TRP A 64 -2.20 -0.86 9.71
C TRP A 64 -3.31 -1.89 10.03
N GLU A 65 -3.19 -2.62 11.14
CA GLU A 65 -4.20 -3.58 11.60
C GLU A 65 -5.55 -2.92 11.81
N GLN A 66 -5.58 -1.77 12.48
CA GLN A 66 -6.81 -1.06 12.77
C GLN A 66 -7.48 -0.57 11.47
N TYR A 67 -6.73 -0.01 10.53
CA TYR A 67 -7.27 0.50 9.27
C TYR A 67 -7.99 -0.56 8.43
N PHE A 68 -7.42 -1.76 8.31
CA PHE A 68 -8.06 -2.85 7.55
C PHE A 68 -8.98 -3.75 8.37
N GLY A 69 -8.89 -3.71 9.71
CA GLY A 69 -9.87 -4.36 10.59
C GLY A 69 -11.30 -3.85 10.34
N TYR A 70 -11.45 -2.58 9.96
CA TYR A 70 -12.75 -2.01 9.54
C TYR A 70 -13.07 -2.17 8.05
N GLN A 71 -12.14 -2.71 7.26
CA GLN A 71 -12.30 -2.94 5.82
C GLN A 71 -11.96 -4.40 5.46
N PRO A 72 -12.59 -5.40 6.10
CA PRO A 72 -12.19 -6.80 5.97
C PRO A 72 -12.36 -7.34 4.55
N LEU A 73 -13.34 -6.81 3.81
CA LEU A 73 -13.69 -7.23 2.44
C LEU A 73 -12.69 -6.78 1.37
N LEU A 74 -11.72 -5.91 1.70
CA LEU A 74 -10.69 -5.55 0.74
C LEU A 74 -9.80 -6.75 0.41
N PRO A 75 -9.48 -6.99 -0.88
CA PRO A 75 -8.53 -8.02 -1.27
C PRO A 75 -7.15 -7.75 -0.69
N ASP A 76 -6.43 -8.81 -0.31
CA ASP A 76 -5.11 -8.71 0.30
C ASP A 76 -4.12 -7.90 -0.53
N HIS A 77 -4.13 -8.08 -1.85
CA HIS A 77 -3.26 -7.30 -2.74
C HIS A 77 -3.53 -5.80 -2.70
N THR A 78 -4.79 -5.39 -2.52
CA THR A 78 -5.15 -3.98 -2.38
C THR A 78 -4.65 -3.43 -1.04
N LYS A 79 -4.81 -4.22 0.03
CA LYS A 79 -4.32 -3.86 1.37
C LYS A 79 -2.79 -3.70 1.38
N VAL A 80 -2.07 -4.68 0.81
CA VAL A 80 -0.60 -4.67 0.74
C VAL A 80 -0.08 -3.54 -0.16
N ALA A 81 -0.69 -3.31 -1.32
CA ALA A 81 -0.30 -2.20 -2.20
C ALA A 81 -0.45 -0.83 -1.52
N PHE A 82 -1.54 -0.64 -0.78
CA PHE A 82 -1.74 0.56 0.02
C PHE A 82 -0.63 0.74 1.07
N VAL A 83 -0.25 -0.32 1.78
CA VAL A 83 0.82 -0.27 2.79
C VAL A 83 2.15 0.09 2.16
N ILE A 84 2.48 -0.54 1.02
CA ILE A 84 3.69 -0.21 0.26
C ILE A 84 3.73 1.27 -0.12
N SER A 85 2.59 1.88 -0.45
CA SER A 85 2.49 3.30 -0.76
C SER A 85 2.82 4.23 0.42
N ARG A 86 2.68 3.73 1.66
CA ARG A 86 3.03 4.46 2.90
C ARG A 86 4.50 4.32 3.27
N LEU A 87 5.27 3.49 2.58
CA LEU A 87 6.68 3.28 2.90
C LEU A 87 7.57 4.41 2.36
N THR A 88 8.50 4.84 3.21
CA THR A 88 9.53 5.85 2.92
C THR A 88 10.91 5.29 3.27
N GLY A 89 11.97 6.03 2.93
CA GLY A 89 13.35 5.67 3.28
C GLY A 89 13.73 4.23 2.89
N SER A 90 14.34 3.49 3.82
CA SER A 90 14.74 2.10 3.61
C SER A 90 13.55 1.14 3.47
N ALA A 91 12.41 1.44 4.08
CA ALA A 91 11.23 0.59 3.97
C ALA A 91 10.66 0.62 2.55
N ARG A 92 10.75 1.78 1.87
CA ARG A 92 10.39 1.89 0.45
C ARG A 92 11.24 0.98 -0.43
N ALA A 93 12.54 0.87 -0.17
CA ALA A 93 13.41 -0.01 -0.94
C ALA A 93 12.99 -1.49 -0.79
N TRP A 94 12.59 -1.90 0.41
CA TRP A 94 12.00 -3.21 0.65
C TRP A 94 10.68 -3.41 -0.12
N GLY A 95 9.77 -2.43 -0.06
CA GLY A 95 8.51 -2.49 -0.82
C GLY A 95 8.74 -2.59 -2.34
N ALA A 96 9.68 -1.82 -2.88
CA ALA A 96 10.08 -1.89 -4.28
C ALA A 96 10.65 -3.27 -4.64
N TYR A 97 11.48 -3.85 -3.77
CA TYR A 97 11.99 -5.21 -3.96
C TYR A 97 10.86 -6.24 -4.06
N LEU A 98 9.82 -6.16 -3.23
CA LEU A 98 8.67 -7.06 -3.32
C LEU A 98 7.97 -6.96 -4.67
N VAL A 99 7.73 -5.73 -5.14
CA VAL A 99 7.06 -5.45 -6.42
C VAL A 99 7.89 -5.96 -7.60
N VAL A 100 9.17 -5.61 -7.67
CA VAL A 100 10.07 -6.01 -8.76
C VAL A 100 10.17 -7.53 -8.88
N ASN A 101 10.19 -8.23 -7.75
CA ASN A 101 10.31 -9.69 -7.73
C ASN A 101 8.96 -10.43 -7.76
N SER A 102 7.84 -9.71 -7.94
CA SER A 102 6.49 -10.31 -7.91
C SER A 102 6.28 -11.21 -6.70
N SER A 103 6.73 -10.73 -5.54
CA SER A 103 6.74 -11.53 -4.30
C SER A 103 5.33 -12.04 -3.98
N PRO A 104 5.18 -13.31 -3.54
CA PRO A 104 3.90 -13.83 -3.06
C PRO A 104 3.27 -12.98 -1.95
N LEU A 105 4.11 -12.27 -1.17
CA LEU A 105 3.67 -11.34 -0.12
C LEU A 105 2.77 -10.20 -0.64
N LEU A 106 2.84 -9.88 -1.94
CA LEU A 106 1.93 -8.91 -2.55
C LEU A 106 0.47 -9.36 -2.54
N ASN A 107 0.19 -10.65 -2.32
CA ASN A 107 -1.17 -11.20 -2.28
C ASN A 107 -1.48 -11.87 -0.93
N ASP A 108 -0.60 -11.73 0.07
CA ASP A 108 -0.72 -12.36 1.38
C ASP A 108 -0.58 -11.28 2.45
N TYR A 109 -1.72 -10.74 2.88
CA TYR A 109 -1.75 -9.66 3.86
C TYR A 109 -1.16 -10.09 5.23
N PRO A 110 -1.57 -11.23 5.83
CA PRO A 110 -0.97 -11.70 7.08
C PRO A 110 0.54 -11.94 6.97
N GLY A 111 1.01 -12.47 5.83
CA GLY A 111 2.43 -12.68 5.58
C GLY A 111 3.21 -11.37 5.47
N ALA A 112 2.67 -10.39 4.74
CA ALA A 112 3.30 -9.06 4.60
C ALA A 112 3.40 -8.35 5.96
N HIS A 113 2.36 -8.48 6.78
CA HIS A 113 2.31 -7.94 8.14
C HIS A 113 3.37 -8.55 9.06
N ARG A 114 3.49 -9.88 9.06
CA ARG A 114 4.55 -10.55 9.82
C ARG A 114 5.94 -10.14 9.32
N ARG A 115 6.11 -10.06 8.00
CA ARG A 115 7.42 -9.79 7.41
C ARG A 115 7.93 -8.39 7.71
N ILE A 116 7.05 -7.38 7.75
CA ILE A 116 7.47 -6.02 8.11
C ILE A 116 7.93 -5.98 9.57
N PHE A 117 7.22 -6.67 10.47
CA PHE A 117 7.56 -6.74 11.88
C PHE A 117 8.94 -7.39 12.08
N GLU A 118 9.15 -8.59 11.51
CA GLU A 118 10.45 -9.28 11.54
C GLU A 118 11.60 -8.46 10.96
N TRP A 119 11.36 -7.76 9.85
CA TRP A 119 12.37 -6.95 9.18
C TRP A 119 12.83 -5.78 10.05
N THR A 120 11.93 -5.22 10.87
CA THR A 120 12.28 -4.16 11.82
C THR A 120 13.01 -4.66 13.06
N GLU A 121 12.63 -5.80 13.63
CA GLU A 121 13.34 -6.42 14.77
C GLU A 121 14.75 -6.88 14.39
N SER A 122 14.95 -7.30 13.14
CA SER A 122 16.28 -7.65 12.62
C SER A 122 17.23 -6.45 12.56
N ARG A 123 16.72 -5.21 12.63
CA ARG A 123 17.51 -3.98 12.59
C ARG A 123 17.74 -3.33 13.95
N THR A 124 16.99 -3.71 14.99
CA THR A 124 17.25 -3.27 16.38
C THR A 124 18.41 -4.00 17.05
N THR A 125 18.79 -5.16 16.52
CA THR A 125 19.76 -6.08 17.16
C THR A 125 21.16 -5.96 16.53
N GLY A 126 21.42 -4.92 15.73
CA GLY A 126 22.67 -4.68 15.01
C GLY A 126 23.39 -3.42 15.46
#